data_AF-A0A1W6CL48-F1
#
_entry.id   AF-A0A1W6CL48-F1
#
_cell.length_a   1.000
_cell.length_b   1.000
_cell.length_c   1.000
_cell.angle_alpha   90.00
_cell.angle_beta   90.00
_cell.angle_gamma   90.00
#
_symmetry.space_group_name_H-M   'P 1'
#
loop_
_entity.id
_entity.type
_entity.pdbx_description
1 polymer ?
#
loop_
_entity_poly.entity_id
_entity_poly.type
_entity_poly.pdbx_seq_one_letter_code
_entity_poly.pdbx_strand_id
1 'polypeptide(L)' 'MSPRAIAIALMWVGALVLLGLLVHRFARGAWSLEDEDVPAISARQKLLSALALAAATGGVALFVWSWNGMG' A
#
# COMPACT_ATOMS: atom_id res chain seq x y z
N MET A 1 -15.76 -13.65 10.39
CA MET A 1 -14.31 -13.33 10.27
C MET A 1 -13.92 -12.50 11.49
N SER A 2 -12.81 -12.79 12.17
CA SER A 2 -12.40 -11.98 13.34
C SER A 2 -11.92 -10.59 12.89
N PRO A 3 -12.10 -9.52 13.70
CA PRO A 3 -11.55 -8.20 13.39
C PRO A 3 -10.05 -8.24 13.08
N ARG A 4 -9.35 -9.15 13.76
CA ARG A 4 -7.93 -9.41 13.57
C ARG A 4 -7.60 -9.99 12.19
N ALA A 5 -8.40 -10.92 11.69
CA ALA A 5 -8.22 -11.47 10.35
C ALA A 5 -8.46 -10.41 9.27
N ILE A 6 -9.46 -9.54 9.47
CA ILE A 6 -9.73 -8.41 8.57
C ILE A 6 -8.56 -7.43 8.59
N ALA A 7 -8.03 -7.11 9.78
CA ALA A 7 -6.88 -6.23 9.93
C ALA A 7 -5.64 -6.75 9.19
N ILE A 8 -5.33 -8.04 9.35
CA ILE A 8 -4.20 -8.69 8.67
C ILE A 8 -4.41 -8.68 7.14
N ALA A 9 -5.63 -8.96 6.67
CA ALA A 9 -5.95 -8.91 5.24
C ALA A 9 -5.75 -7.50 4.67
N LEU A 10 -6.22 -6.46 5.36
CA LEU A 10 -6.05 -5.06 4.96
C LEU A 10 -4.57 -4.66 4.90
N MET A 11 -3.77 -5.05 5.91
CA MET A 11 -2.33 -4.82 5.95
C MET A 11 -1.62 -5.44 4.75
N TRP A 12 -1.86 -6.73 4.50
CA TRP A 12 -1.19 -7.45 3.41
C TRP A 12 -1.65 -6.98 2.04
N VAL A 13 -2.94 -6.75 1.83
CA VAL A 13 -3.46 -6.23 0.56
C VAL A 13 -2.87 -4.85 0.28
N GLY A 14 -2.88 -3.94 1.26
CA GLY A 14 -2.26 -2.61 1.11
C GLY A 14 -0.76 -2.70 0.79
N ALA A 15 -0.02 -3.52 1.54
CA ALA A 15 1.42 -3.71 1.33
C ALA A 15 1.74 -4.31 -0.05
N LEU A 16 1.01 -5.34 -0.49
CA LEU A 16 1.21 -5.98 -1.79
C LEU A 16 0.89 -5.04 -2.95
N VAL A 17 -0.16 -4.21 -2.83
CA VAL A 17 -0.48 -3.22 -3.86
C VAL A 17 0.62 -2.15 -3.94
N LEU A 18 1.11 -1.63 -2.80
CA LEU A 18 2.23 -0.69 -2.79
C LEU A 18 3.50 -1.29 -3.41
N LEU A 19 3.82 -2.54 -3.06
CA LEU A 19 4.95 -3.27 -3.63
C LEU A 19 4.78 -3.46 -5.15
N GLY A 20 3.58 -3.84 -5.61
CA GLY A 20 3.29 -4.00 -7.03
C GLY A 20 3.43 -2.69 -7.80
N LEU A 21 2.97 -1.57 -7.24
CA LEU A 21 3.15 -0.24 -7.83
C LEU A 21 4.63 0.15 -7.89
N LEU A 22 5.40 -0.18 -6.87
CA LEU A 22 6.84 0.08 -6.81
C LEU A 22 7.59 -0.73 -7.87
N VAL A 23 7.36 -2.05 -7.93
CA VAL A 23 7.96 -2.93 -8.95
C VAL A 23 7.58 -2.48 -10.36
N HIS A 24 6.32 -2.15 -10.60
CA HIS A 24 5.87 -1.63 -11.89
C HIS A 24 6.57 -0.31 -12.25
N ARG A 25 6.83 0.56 -11.27
CA ARG A 25 7.54 1.83 -11.48
C ARG A 25 9.02 1.59 -11.80
N PHE A 26 9.68 0.65 -11.11
CA PHE A 26 11.07 0.28 -11.42
C PHE A 26 11.21 -0.38 -12.80
N ALA A 27 10.29 -1.26 -13.16
CA ALA A 27 10.27 -1.88 -14.48
C ALA A 27 10.11 -0.86 -15.63
N ARG A 28 9.59 0.34 -15.35
CA ARG A 28 9.45 1.44 -16.30
C ARG A 28 10.60 2.47 -16.24
N GLY A 29 11.71 2.16 -15.59
CA GLY A 29 12.90 3.01 -15.63
C GLY A 29 12.90 4.16 -14.63
N ALA A 30 12.03 4.15 -13.61
CA ALA A 30 12.00 5.22 -12.61
C ALA A 30 13.21 5.32 -11.68
N TRP A 31 14.19 4.43 -11.85
CA TRP A 31 15.51 4.50 -11.21
C TRP A 31 16.62 4.78 -12.25
N SER A 32 16.26 5.26 -13.44
CA SER A 32 17.26 5.74 -14.39
C SER A 32 17.98 6.96 -13.79
N LEU A 33 19.29 7.06 -14.03
CA LEU A 33 20.09 8.24 -13.70
C LEU A 33 19.83 9.39 -14.67
N GLU A 34 19.24 9.07 -15.82
CA GLU A 34 18.84 10.03 -16.84
C GLU A 34 17.41 10.46 -16.51
N ASP A 35 17.25 11.70 -16.00
CA ASP A 35 15.96 12.24 -15.55
C ASP A 35 14.89 12.24 -16.66
N GLU A 36 15.31 12.24 -17.93
CA GLU A 36 14.44 12.18 -19.11
C GLU A 36 13.69 10.84 -19.23
N ASP A 37 14.21 9.76 -18.62
CA ASP A 37 13.62 8.42 -18.66
C ASP A 37 12.66 8.14 -17.51
N VAL A 38 12.56 9.02 -16.50
CA VAL A 38 11.73 8.75 -15.33
C VAL A 38 10.25 8.88 -15.71
N PRO A 39 9.47 7.79 -15.69
CA PRO A 39 8.09 7.83 -16.11
C PRO A 39 7.25 8.69 -15.16
N ALA A 40 6.47 9.60 -15.74
CA ALA A 40 5.56 10.46 -15.00
C ALA A 40 4.52 9.66 -14.20
N ILE A 41 4.18 10.16 -13.01
CA ILE A 41 3.18 9.52 -12.13
C ILE A 41 1.79 9.99 -12.51
N SER A 42 0.93 9.06 -12.97
CA SER A 42 -0.45 9.37 -13.31
C SER A 42 -1.34 9.58 -12.09
N ALA A 43 -2.45 10.31 -12.24
CA ALA A 43 -3.44 10.50 -11.18
C ALA A 43 -3.99 9.16 -10.63
N ARG A 44 -4.15 8.16 -11.51
CA ARG A 44 -4.57 6.81 -11.12
C ARG A 44 -3.53 6.13 -10.23
N GLN A 45 -2.24 6.25 -10.53
CA GLN A 45 -1.18 5.68 -9.69
C GLN A 45 -1.15 6.36 -8.32
N LYS A 46 -1.31 7.69 -8.26
CA LYS A 46 -1.41 8.42 -6.98
C LYS A 46 -2.60 7.94 -6.15
N LEU A 47 -3.77 7.80 -6.77
CA LEU A 47 -4.98 7.32 -6.10
C LEU A 47 -4.82 5.88 -5.57
N LEU A 48 -4.28 4.97 -6.40
CA LEU A 48 -4.03 3.59 -5.99
C LEU A 48 -3.04 3.51 -4.83
N SER A 49 -1.95 4.30 -4.87
CA SER A 49 -1.01 4.39 -3.76
C SER A 49 -1.68 4.91 -2.49
N ALA A 50 -2.53 5.93 -2.59
CA ALA A 50 -3.25 6.49 -1.44
C ALA A 50 -4.24 5.48 -0.84
N LEU A 51 -5.00 4.76 -1.67
CA LEU A 51 -5.92 3.73 -1.23
C LEU A 51 -5.18 2.55 -0.59
N ALA A 52 -4.07 2.11 -1.18
CA ALA A 52 -3.26 1.02 -0.64
C ALA A 52 -2.63 1.40 0.71
N LEU A 53 -2.15 2.64 0.83
CA LEU A 53 -1.64 3.17 2.09
C LEU A 53 -2.74 3.29 3.15
N ALA A 54 -3.92 3.79 2.78
CA ALA A 54 -5.07 3.87 3.68
C ALA A 54 -5.52 2.49 4.15
N ALA A 55 -5.54 1.48 3.27
CA ALA A 55 -5.84 0.10 3.62
C ALA A 55 -4.80 -0.47 4.60
N ALA A 56 -3.51 -0.30 4.32
CA ALA A 56 -2.45 -0.78 5.21
C ALA A 56 -2.52 -0.12 6.60
N THR A 57 -2.62 1.21 6.65
CA THR A 57 -2.72 1.97 7.91
C THR A 57 -4.01 1.66 8.66
N GLY A 58 -5.15 1.54 7.96
CA GLY A 58 -6.42 1.14 8.54
C GLY A 58 -6.38 -0.28 9.11
N GLY A 59 -5.70 -1.20 8.42
CA GLY A 59 -5.43 -2.55 8.93
C GLY A 59 -4.60 -2.53 10.22
N VAL A 60 -3.52 -1.74 10.27
CA VAL A 60 -2.70 -1.58 11.49
C VAL A 60 -3.53 -1.00 12.64
N ALA A 61 -4.29 0.06 12.39
CA ALA A 61 -5.15 0.68 13.41
C ALA A 61 -6.19 -0.31 13.94
N LEU A 62 -6.85 -1.06 13.05
CA LEU A 62 -7.81 -2.09 13.42
C LEU A 62 -7.16 -3.23 14.21
N PHE A 63 -5.95 -3.64 13.86
CA PHE A 63 -5.20 -4.67 14.59
C PHE A 63 -4.92 -4.21 16.03
N VAL A 64 -4.37 -3.01 16.18
CA VAL A 64 -4.05 -2.42 17.49
C VAL A 64 -5.31 -2.23 18.33
N TRP A 65 -6.40 -1.74 17.73
CA TRP A 65 -7.67 -1.62 18.43
C TRP A 65 -8.22 -2.99 18.85
N SER A 66 -8.18 -3.99 17.97
CA SER A 66 -8.64 -5.34 18.29
C SER A 66 -7.85 -6.01 19.42
N TRP A 67 -6.61 -5.57 19.63
CA TRP A 67 -5.76 -6.03 20.74
C TRP A 67 -6.11 -5.37 22.06
N ASN A 68 -6.38 -4.05 22.05
CA ASN A 68 -6.64 -3.27 23.27
C ASN A 68 -8.12 -3.25 23.68
N GLY A 69 -9.06 -3.46 22.74
CA GLY A 69 -10.51 -3.40 22.98
C GLY A 69 -11.16 -4.74 23.34
N MET A 70 -10.39 -5.83 23.35
CA MET A 70 -10.82 -7.17 23.83
C MET A 70 -10.08 -7.55 25.12
N GLY A 71 -9.88 -6.57 26.01
CA GLY A 71 -9.47 -6.78 27.40
C GLY A 71 -10.67 -6.89 28.32
#